data_AF-A0A0B3BL62-F1
#
_entry.id   AF-A0A0B3BL62-F1
#
_cell.length_a   1.000
_cell.length_b   1.000
_cell.length_c   1.000
_cell.angle_alpha   90.00
_cell.angle_beta   90.00
_cell.angle_gamma   90.00
#
_symmetry.space_group_name_H-M   'P 1'
#
loop_
_entity.id
_entity.type
_entity.pdbx_description
1 polymer ?
#
loop_
_entity_poly.entity_id
_entity_poly.type
_entity_poly.pdbx_seq_one_letter_code
_entity_poly.pdbx_strand_id
1 'polypeptide(L)' 'MMEKIQFIASLPPIQSAIKIGGNGASRIQLDVPSIEIANVVKLVMAAGKTVKVTIEIED' A
#
# COMPACT_ATOMS: atom_id res chain seq x y z
N MET A 1 16.35 -6.84 -13.36
CA MET A 1 16.16 -5.77 -12.35
C MET A 1 14.78 -5.96 -11.73
N MET A 2 14.61 -5.73 -10.44
CA MET A 2 13.30 -5.83 -9.80
C MET A 2 12.54 -4.53 -10.09
N GLU A 3 11.36 -4.63 -10.69
CA GLU A 3 10.53 -3.47 -10.99
C GLU A 3 10.07 -2.81 -9.69
N LYS A 4 10.25 -1.48 -9.57
CA LYS A 4 9.92 -0.72 -8.36
C LYS A 4 8.61 0.03 -8.59
N ILE A 5 7.62 -0.18 -7.71
CA ILE A 5 6.35 0.55 -7.70
C ILE A 5 6.37 1.47 -6.47
N GLN A 6 6.14 2.78 -6.67
CA GLN A 6 6.11 3.79 -5.62
C GLN A 6 5.01 4.81 -5.91
N PHE A 7 4.36 5.30 -4.86
CA PHE A 7 3.33 6.36 -4.91
C PHE A 7 3.19 7.01 -3.53
N ILE A 8 2.75 8.26 -3.50
CA ILE A 8 2.40 8.96 -2.26
C ILE A 8 1.10 8.39 -1.69
N ALA A 9 1.07 8.16 -0.38
CA ALA A 9 -0.11 7.68 0.31
C ALA A 9 -0.17 8.15 1.77
N SER A 10 -1.36 8.11 2.36
CA SER A 10 -1.57 8.32 3.79
C SER A 10 -2.44 7.21 4.37
N LEU A 11 -2.47 7.07 5.70
CA LEU A 11 -3.47 6.24 6.36
C LEU A 11 -4.79 7.02 6.41
N PRO A 12 -5.93 6.42 6.00
CA PRO A 12 -7.22 7.07 6.16
C PRO A 12 -7.47 7.35 7.66
N PRO A 13 -8.20 8.44 8.00
CA PRO A 13 -8.48 8.83 9.38
C PRO A 13 -9.59 7.95 10.01
N ILE A 14 -9.40 6.63 9.97
CA ILE A 14 -10.32 5.62 10.49
C ILE A 14 -9.53 4.64 11.37
N GLN A 15 -10.11 4.20 12.48
CA GLN A 15 -9.46 3.20 13.37
C GLN A 15 -9.11 1.91 12.63
N SER A 16 -9.91 1.58 11.61
CA SER A 16 -9.77 0.41 10.76
C SER A 16 -8.69 0.53 9.68
N ALA A 17 -7.91 1.61 9.63
CA ALA A 17 -6.85 1.80 8.64
C ALA A 17 -5.78 0.71 8.75
N ILE A 18 -5.55 0.20 9.97
CA ILE A 18 -4.71 -0.97 10.24
C ILE A 18 -5.57 -1.96 11.02
N LYS A 19 -5.75 -3.17 10.48
CA LYS A 19 -6.47 -4.27 11.14
C LYS A 19 -5.54 -5.44 11.34
N ILE A 20 -5.52 -6.02 12.53
CA ILE A 20 -4.80 -7.25 12.84
C ILE A 20 -5.84 -8.37 12.97
N GLY A 21 -5.75 -9.38 12.12
CA GLY A 21 -6.61 -10.57 12.15
C GLY A 21 -6.17 -11.56 13.22
N GLY A 22 -7.10 -12.40 13.68
CA GLY A 22 -6.84 -13.41 14.73
C GLY A 22 -5.83 -14.51 14.34
N ASN A 23 -5.50 -14.63 13.06
CA ASN A 23 -4.43 -15.49 12.54
C ASN A 23 -3.07 -14.77 12.42
N GLY A 24 -2.94 -13.56 12.97
CA GLY A 24 -1.74 -12.72 12.87
C GLY A 24 -1.59 -11.97 11.55
N ALA A 25 -2.52 -12.12 10.59
CA ALA A 25 -2.46 -11.40 9.34
C ALA A 25 -2.95 -9.96 9.51
N SER A 26 -2.14 -8.98 9.12
CA SER A 26 -2.52 -7.57 9.16
C SER A 26 -2.97 -7.07 7.79
N ARG A 27 -3.90 -6.10 7.80
CA ARG A 27 -4.31 -5.36 6.60
C ARG A 27 -4.10 -3.88 6.85
N ILE A 28 -3.53 -3.20 5.85
CA ILE A 28 -3.29 -1.76 5.85
C ILE A 28 -4.11 -1.18 4.69
N GLN A 29 -4.90 -0.15 4.98
CA GLN A 29 -5.59 0.65 3.99
C GLN A 29 -4.84 1.97 3.81
N LEU A 30 -4.65 2.37 2.56
CA LEU A 30 -3.90 3.58 2.19
C LEU A 30 -4.79 4.43 1.29
N ASP A 31 -4.87 5.72 1.60
CA ASP A 31 -5.45 6.74 0.73
C ASP A 31 -4.36 7.23 -0.22
N VAL A 32 -4.64 7.18 -1.51
CA VAL A 32 -3.69 7.57 -2.57
C VAL A 32 -4.30 8.72 -3.37
N PRO A 33 -3.60 9.87 -3.51
CA PRO A 33 -4.06 10.97 -4.35
C PRO A 33 -4.30 10.53 -5.80
N SER A 34 -5.32 11.09 -6.46
CA SER A 34 -5.69 10.70 -7.83
C SER A 34 -4.57 10.89 -8.86
N ILE A 35 -3.64 11.83 -8.61
CA ILE A 35 -2.46 12.06 -9.46
C ILE A 35 -1.51 10.85 -9.50
N GLU A 36 -1.56 9.96 -8.50
CA GLU A 36 -0.73 8.76 -8.39
C GLU A 36 -1.39 7.49 -8.99
N ILE A 37 -2.58 7.61 -9.59
CA ILE A 37 -3.37 6.44 -10.02
C ILE A 37 -2.61 5.51 -10.97
N ALA A 38 -1.74 6.04 -11.83
CA ALA A 38 -0.94 5.24 -12.75
C ALA A 38 0.00 4.26 -12.00
N ASN A 39 0.54 4.66 -10.85
CA ASN A 39 1.38 3.81 -10.02
C ASN A 39 0.57 2.78 -9.23
N VAL A 40 -0.64 3.15 -8.77
CA VAL A 40 -1.59 2.21 -8.14
C VAL A 40 -2.01 1.11 -9.12
N VAL A 41 -2.26 1.45 -10.39
CA VAL A 41 -2.60 0.46 -11.43
C VAL A 41 -1.47 -0.56 -11.62
N LYS A 42 -0.19 -0.16 -11.54
CA LYS A 42 0.94 -1.11 -11.58
C LYS A 42 0.87 -2.11 -10.43
N LEU A 43 0.45 -1.68 -9.24
CA LEU A 43 0.27 -2.57 -8.08
C LEU A 43 -0.88 -3.56 -8.31
N VAL A 44 -1.98 -3.13 -8.94
CA VAL A 44 -3.09 -4.03 -9.34
C VAL A 44 -2.59 -5.11 -10.30
N MET A 45 -1.74 -4.75 -11.26
CA MET A 45 -1.14 -5.71 -12.20
C MET A 45 -0.17 -6.70 -11.52
N ALA A 46 0.28 -6.41 -10.30
CA ALA A 46 1.09 -7.33 -9.49
C ALA A 46 0.24 -8.31 -8.64
N ALA A 47 -1.09 -8.31 -8.79
CA ALA A 47 -1.98 -9.24 -8.09
C ALA A 47 -1.52 -10.71 -8.23
N GLY A 48 -1.55 -11.45 -7.12
CA GLY A 48 -1.08 -12.83 -7.03
C GLY A 48 0.43 -12.99 -6.89
N LYS A 49 1.22 -11.90 -6.95
CA LYS A 49 2.67 -11.92 -6.71
C LYS A 49 2.99 -11.49 -5.28
N THR A 50 4.06 -12.05 -4.71
CA THR A 50 4.64 -11.55 -3.45
C THR A 50 5.39 -10.25 -3.72
N VAL A 51 5.08 -9.21 -2.96
CA VAL A 51 5.76 -7.91 -3.03
C VAL A 51 6.53 -7.66 -1.74
N LYS A 52 7.70 -7.01 -1.86
CA LYS A 52 8.41 -6.44 -0.71
C LYS A 52 7.99 -4.98 -0.58
N VAL A 53 7.48 -4.61 0.60
CA VAL A 53 7.09 -3.23 0.92
C VAL A 53 8.18 -2.60 1.79
N THR A 54 8.58 -1.38 1.45
CA THR A 54 9.42 -0.51 2.29
C THR A 54 8.57 0.70 2.66
N ILE A 55 8.54 1.06 3.94
CA ILE A 55 7.84 2.24 4.44
C ILE A 55 8.92 3.25 4.85
N GLU A 56 8.87 4.43 4.24
CA GLU A 56 9.71 5.58 4.56
C GLU A 56 8.79 6.66 5.15
N ILE A 57 9.17 7.23 6.30
CA ILE A 57 8.42 8.29 6.96
C ILE A 57 9.10 9.62 6.58
N GLU A 58 8.34 10.54 6.01
CA GLU A 58 8.77 11.92 5.72
C GLU A 58 8.04 12.87 6.68
N ASP A 59 8.75 13.91 7.13
CA ASP A 59 8.28 14.89 8.14
C ASP A 59 7.19 15.86 7.60
#